data_AF-A0A5S9WPS1-F1
#
_entry.id   AF-A0A5S9WPS1-F1
#
_cell.length_a   1.000
_cell.length_b   1.000
_cell.length_c   1.000
_cell.angle_alpha   90.00
_cell.angle_beta   90.00
_cell.angle_gamma   90.00
#
_symmetry.space_group_name_H-M   'P 1'
#
loop_
_entity.id
_entity.type
_entity.pdbx_description
1 polymer ?
#
loop_
_entity_poly.entity_id
_entity_poly.type
_entity_poly.pdbx_seq_one_letter_code
_entity_poly.pdbx_strand_id
1 'polypeptide(L)'
;MMAKNCNLVSVLCVFLVLTLFNKPITVAGQNIPAVGLFTFGDSNFDAGNKQTLTKTLLPQTFWPYGKSRDDPNGKFSDGLIAPDFLAKFMRIPIVIPPALQPNVNVSRGASFAVADATLLGAPVESLTLNQQVRKFNQMKAANWNDDFVKKSVFMIYIGANDYLNFTKNNPNADASAQQAFVTSVTNKLKNDISLLYSSGASKFVIQTLAPLGCLPIVRQEFNTGMDQCYEKLNDLAKQHNEKIGPMLNELARTAPASAPFQFTVFDFYNAILTRTQRNQNFRFFVTNASCCGVGTHDAYGCGFPNVHSRLCEYQRSYLFFDGRHNTEKAQEMFGHLLFGADTNVIQPMNIRELVVYPADEPMRESWVPPTSATVQLRESRGYEYY
;
A
#
# COMPACT_ATOMS: atom_id res chain seq x y z
N MET A 1 -0.80 -7.33 -78.63
CA MET A 1 -0.62 -7.93 -77.29
C MET A 1 -0.41 -6.79 -76.31
N MET A 2 -1.42 -6.45 -75.50
CA MET A 2 -1.33 -5.36 -74.53
C MET A 2 -0.62 -5.85 -73.26
N ALA A 3 0.58 -5.33 -73.00
CA ALA A 3 1.24 -5.48 -71.72
C ALA A 3 0.45 -4.67 -70.68
N LYS A 4 -0.17 -5.35 -69.71
CA LYS A 4 -0.80 -4.71 -68.56
C LYS A 4 0.32 -4.16 -67.67
N ASN A 5 0.42 -2.83 -67.60
CA ASN A 5 1.28 -2.12 -66.66
C ASN A 5 0.91 -2.51 -65.23
N CYS A 6 1.76 -3.33 -64.62
CA CYS A 6 1.67 -3.63 -63.20
C CYS A 6 2.06 -2.36 -62.45
N ASN A 7 1.08 -1.67 -61.86
CA ASN A 7 1.31 -0.41 -61.15
C ASN A 7 2.23 -0.69 -59.95
N LEU A 8 3.37 -0.01 -59.89
CA LEU A 8 4.37 -0.14 -58.82
C LEU A 8 3.73 0.02 -57.42
N VAL A 9 2.65 0.81 -57.32
CA VAL A 9 1.85 0.98 -56.10
C VAL A 9 1.16 -0.32 -55.69
N SER A 10 0.60 -1.09 -56.62
CA SER A 10 -0.02 -2.38 -56.33
C SER A 10 1.00 -3.42 -55.85
N VAL A 11 2.21 -3.40 -56.41
CA VAL A 11 3.31 -4.28 -55.97
C VAL A 11 3.78 -3.91 -54.56
N LEU A 12 3.96 -2.61 -54.29
CA LEU A 12 4.32 -2.11 -52.96
C LEU A 12 3.25 -2.39 -51.90
N CYS A 13 1.96 -2.28 -52.24
CA CYS A 13 0.86 -2.66 -51.34
C CYS A 13 0.87 -4.15 -51.00
N VAL A 14 1.14 -5.02 -51.98
CA VAL A 14 1.24 -6.47 -51.73
C VAL A 14 2.43 -6.80 -50.83
N PHE A 15 3.58 -6.14 -51.02
CA PHE A 15 4.73 -6.30 -50.12
C PHE A 15 4.44 -5.77 -48.71
N LEU A 16 3.77 -4.63 -48.56
CA LEU A 16 3.37 -4.09 -47.25
C LEU A 16 2.43 -5.04 -46.51
N VAL A 17 1.42 -5.57 -47.22
CA VAL A 17 0.47 -6.54 -46.70
C VAL A 17 1.18 -7.84 -46.30
N LEU A 18 2.08 -8.37 -47.12
CA LEU A 18 2.88 -9.56 -46.79
C LEU A 18 3.81 -9.32 -45.59
N THR A 19 4.37 -8.11 -45.41
CA THR A 19 5.17 -7.78 -44.22
C THR A 19 4.33 -7.68 -42.94
N LEU A 20 3.07 -7.23 -43.04
CA LEU A 20 2.14 -7.18 -41.91
C LEU A 20 1.61 -8.57 -41.53
N PHE A 21 1.51 -9.50 -42.47
CA PHE A 21 1.06 -10.88 -42.21
C PHE A 21 2.18 -11.85 -41.82
N ASN A 22 3.44 -11.62 -42.20
CA ASN A 22 4.59 -12.46 -41.81
C ASN A 22 5.24 -12.09 -40.47
N LYS A 23 4.85 -10.94 -39.89
CA LYS A 23 5.16 -10.62 -38.50
C LYS A 23 3.83 -10.37 -37.79
N PRO A 24 3.19 -11.39 -37.21
CA PRO A 24 2.19 -11.09 -36.20
C PRO A 24 2.89 -10.16 -35.20
N ILE A 25 2.41 -8.92 -35.09
CA ILE A 25 2.64 -8.14 -33.90
C ILE A 25 1.91 -8.94 -32.82
N THR A 26 2.62 -9.89 -32.22
CA THR A 26 2.29 -10.37 -30.91
C THR A 26 2.45 -9.14 -30.03
N VAL A 27 1.36 -8.39 -29.88
CA VAL A 27 1.10 -7.76 -28.61
C VAL A 27 1.06 -8.95 -27.66
N ALA A 28 2.20 -9.29 -27.08
CA ALA A 28 2.26 -10.12 -25.91
C ALA A 28 1.42 -9.34 -24.90
N GLY A 29 0.12 -9.61 -24.84
CA GLY A 29 -0.71 -9.15 -23.75
C GLY A 29 0.04 -9.64 -22.54
N GLN A 30 0.66 -8.71 -21.78
CA GLN A 30 1.61 -9.04 -20.73
C GLN A 30 0.99 -10.16 -19.90
N ASN A 31 1.47 -11.38 -20.08
CA ASN A 31 1.02 -12.52 -19.31
C ASN A 31 1.69 -12.30 -17.97
N ILE A 32 1.02 -11.54 -17.09
CA ILE A 32 1.42 -11.36 -15.71
C ILE A 32 1.66 -12.77 -15.17
N PRO A 33 2.90 -13.10 -14.77
CA PRO A 33 3.22 -14.44 -14.31
C PRO A 33 2.28 -14.83 -13.17
N ALA A 34 2.00 -16.13 -13.03
CA ALA A 34 1.16 -16.62 -11.94
C ALA A 34 1.87 -16.44 -10.59
N VAL A 35 1.82 -15.23 -10.04
CA VAL A 35 2.42 -14.82 -8.76
C VAL A 35 1.34 -14.58 -7.70
N GLY A 36 1.72 -14.65 -6.44
CA GLY A 36 0.89 -14.28 -5.31
C GLY A 36 1.13 -12.86 -4.83
N LEU A 37 0.16 -12.37 -4.06
CA LEU A 37 0.29 -11.15 -3.27
C LEU A 37 0.16 -11.52 -1.79
N PHE A 38 1.15 -11.15 -0.98
CA PHE A 38 1.16 -11.36 0.46
C PHE A 38 1.26 -10.00 1.14
N THR A 39 0.32 -9.67 2.02
CA THR A 39 0.31 -8.36 2.70
C THR A 39 0.50 -8.50 4.20
N PHE A 40 1.29 -7.63 4.79
CA PHE A 40 1.62 -7.60 6.22
C PHE A 40 1.46 -6.16 6.72
N GLY A 41 1.14 -6.00 8.00
CA GLY A 41 0.95 -4.67 8.54
C GLY A 41 -0.22 -4.53 9.49
N ASP A 42 -0.76 -3.31 9.49
CA ASP A 42 -1.89 -2.90 10.33
C ASP A 42 -3.24 -2.88 9.59
N SER A 43 -4.19 -2.11 10.12
CA SER A 43 -5.55 -1.97 9.62
C SER A 43 -5.64 -1.48 8.17
N ASN A 44 -4.61 -0.82 7.64
CA ASN A 44 -4.62 -0.39 6.23
C ASN A 44 -4.61 -1.58 5.26
N PHE A 45 -3.99 -2.70 5.66
CA PHE A 45 -3.92 -3.93 4.86
C PHE A 45 -4.69 -5.11 5.49
N ASP A 46 -5.36 -4.92 6.62
CA ASP A 46 -6.17 -5.95 7.26
C ASP A 46 -7.37 -6.30 6.38
N ALA A 47 -7.44 -7.56 5.96
CA ALA A 47 -8.50 -8.11 5.11
C ALA A 47 -9.66 -8.73 5.90
N GLY A 48 -9.71 -8.53 7.22
CA GLY A 48 -10.68 -9.13 8.15
C GLY A 48 -10.06 -10.12 9.14
N ASN A 49 -8.74 -10.15 9.29
CA ASN A 49 -8.03 -11.00 10.24
C ASN A 49 -8.31 -10.62 11.70
N LYS A 50 -8.47 -9.32 12.01
CA LYS A 50 -8.77 -8.86 13.38
C LYS A 50 -9.99 -9.57 13.95
N GLN A 51 -11.01 -9.83 13.13
CA GLN A 51 -12.23 -10.53 13.54
C GLN A 51 -11.97 -11.94 14.09
N THR A 52 -10.93 -12.63 13.61
CA THR A 52 -10.58 -13.96 14.10
C THR A 52 -9.82 -13.93 15.44
N LEU A 53 -9.27 -12.78 15.82
CA LEU A 53 -8.42 -12.65 17.02
C LEU A 53 -9.15 -12.06 18.23
N THR A 54 -10.39 -11.61 18.07
CA THR A 54 -11.20 -11.07 19.16
C THR A 54 -12.57 -11.74 19.21
N LYS A 55 -13.17 -11.73 20.40
CA LYS A 55 -14.58 -12.12 20.62
C LYS A 55 -15.52 -10.91 20.66
N THR A 56 -14.96 -9.69 20.59
CA THR A 56 -15.73 -8.45 20.66
C THR A 56 -16.34 -8.10 19.30
N LEU A 57 -17.46 -7.39 19.34
CA LEU A 57 -18.06 -6.82 18.13
C LEU A 57 -17.15 -5.71 17.63
N LEU A 58 -16.63 -5.87 16.42
CA LEU A 58 -15.71 -4.95 15.79
C LEU A 58 -16.47 -3.96 14.90
N PRO A 59 -16.27 -2.64 15.05
CA PRO A 59 -17.01 -1.64 14.27
C PRO A 59 -16.93 -1.86 12.75
N GLN A 60 -15.77 -2.32 12.26
CA GLN A 60 -15.52 -2.55 10.85
C GLN A 60 -16.19 -3.80 10.26
N THR A 61 -16.86 -4.62 11.09
CA THR A 61 -17.72 -5.72 10.63
C THR A 61 -19.20 -5.33 10.55
N PHE A 62 -19.52 -4.04 10.73
CA PHE A 62 -20.88 -3.51 10.66
C PHE A 62 -20.97 -2.35 9.68
N TRP A 63 -22.18 -2.11 9.19
CA TRP A 63 -22.50 -0.88 8.50
C TRP A 63 -22.15 0.33 9.40
N PRO A 64 -21.49 1.39 8.88
CA PRO A 64 -21.32 1.71 7.46
C PRO A 64 -20.02 1.24 6.79
N TYR A 65 -19.17 0.43 7.44
CA TYR A 65 -18.04 -0.17 6.74
C TYR A 65 -18.53 -1.06 5.60
N GLY A 66 -17.80 -1.06 4.49
CA GLY A 66 -18.23 -1.77 3.27
C GLY A 66 -19.39 -1.12 2.50
N LYS A 67 -19.87 0.07 2.88
CA LYS A 67 -21.01 0.76 2.24
C LYS A 67 -20.91 0.90 0.72
N SER A 68 -19.73 1.15 0.15
CA SER A 68 -19.55 1.29 -1.31
C SER A 68 -19.71 -0.04 -2.08
N ARG A 69 -19.82 -1.16 -1.36
CA ARG A 69 -19.96 -2.53 -1.88
C ARG A 69 -21.15 -3.29 -1.27
N ASP A 70 -21.86 -2.70 -0.32
CA ASP A 70 -22.84 -3.37 0.55
C ASP A 70 -22.29 -4.65 1.22
N ASP A 71 -21.01 -4.62 1.63
CA ASP A 71 -20.29 -5.78 2.16
C ASP A 71 -19.35 -5.41 3.34
N PRO A 72 -19.84 -5.43 4.59
CA PRO A 72 -19.03 -5.16 5.78
C PRO A 72 -18.14 -6.37 6.13
N ASN A 73 -17.06 -6.55 5.37
CA ASN A 73 -16.17 -7.72 5.43
C ASN A 73 -14.99 -7.61 6.43
N GLY A 74 -15.03 -6.64 7.35
CA GLY A 74 -13.99 -6.47 8.35
C GLY A 74 -12.80 -5.61 7.91
N LYS A 75 -12.83 -5.03 6.70
CA LYS A 75 -11.83 -4.08 6.19
C LYS A 75 -12.10 -2.66 6.71
N PHE A 76 -11.03 -1.91 6.96
CA PHE A 76 -11.09 -0.54 7.46
C PHE A 76 -11.28 0.47 6.32
N SER A 77 -12.38 0.35 5.58
CA SER A 77 -12.77 1.29 4.52
C SER A 77 -14.28 1.17 4.26
N ASP A 78 -14.84 2.07 3.44
CA ASP A 78 -16.18 1.89 2.88
C ASP A 78 -16.24 0.80 1.80
N GLY A 79 -15.13 0.17 1.44
CA GLY A 79 -15.11 -0.91 0.46
C GLY A 79 -13.74 -1.60 0.39
N LEU A 80 -13.24 -1.77 -0.83
CA LEU A 80 -11.94 -2.37 -1.12
C LEU A 80 -10.77 -1.50 -0.60
N ILE A 81 -9.71 -2.18 -0.18
CA ILE A 81 -8.44 -1.56 0.23
C ILE A 81 -7.39 -1.70 -0.88
N ALA A 82 -6.30 -0.92 -0.85
CA ALA A 82 -5.28 -0.93 -1.91
C ALA A 82 -4.77 -2.34 -2.30
N PRO A 83 -4.53 -3.29 -1.36
CA PRO A 83 -4.22 -4.68 -1.70
C PRO A 83 -5.24 -5.39 -2.59
N ASP A 84 -6.54 -5.11 -2.46
CA ASP A 84 -7.57 -5.72 -3.30
C ASP A 84 -7.47 -5.26 -4.76
N PHE A 85 -7.22 -3.96 -4.96
CA PHE A 85 -7.00 -3.39 -6.28
C PHE A 85 -5.73 -3.96 -6.91
N LEU A 86 -4.65 -4.10 -6.13
CA LEU A 86 -3.42 -4.75 -6.60
C LEU A 86 -3.63 -6.20 -6.99
N ALA A 87 -4.36 -6.98 -6.19
CA ALA A 87 -4.71 -8.35 -6.52
C ALA A 87 -5.43 -8.43 -7.87
N LYS A 88 -6.41 -7.54 -8.11
CA LYS A 88 -7.09 -7.42 -9.40
C LYS A 88 -6.12 -7.09 -10.54
N PHE A 89 -5.24 -6.11 -10.36
CA PHE A 89 -4.27 -5.72 -11.40
C PHE A 89 -3.25 -6.83 -11.70
N MET A 90 -2.92 -7.65 -10.70
CA MET A 90 -2.07 -8.84 -10.82
C MET A 90 -2.81 -10.08 -11.36
N ARG A 91 -4.08 -9.95 -11.78
CA ARG A 91 -4.95 -11.05 -12.24
C ARG A 91 -5.12 -12.17 -11.20
N ILE A 92 -5.15 -11.80 -9.92
CA ILE A 92 -5.52 -12.70 -8.84
C ILE A 92 -7.06 -12.73 -8.79
N PRO A 93 -7.73 -13.89 -8.91
CA PRO A 93 -9.19 -13.97 -9.16
C PRO A 93 -10.12 -13.51 -8.03
N ILE A 94 -9.59 -12.98 -6.92
CA ILE A 94 -10.33 -12.71 -5.68
C ILE A 94 -9.76 -11.44 -5.02
N VAL A 95 -10.56 -10.76 -4.20
CA VAL A 95 -10.05 -9.85 -3.15
C VAL A 95 -9.01 -10.56 -2.29
N ILE A 96 -8.08 -9.82 -1.68
CA ILE A 96 -7.03 -10.47 -0.89
C ILE A 96 -7.68 -11.18 0.31
N PRO A 97 -7.46 -12.51 0.50
CA PRO A 97 -8.13 -13.24 1.56
C PRO A 97 -7.44 -13.00 2.92
N PRO A 98 -8.18 -12.99 4.04
CA PRO A 98 -7.61 -12.93 5.39
C PRO A 98 -6.98 -14.27 5.77
N ALA A 99 -5.66 -14.31 5.97
CA ALA A 99 -4.90 -15.53 6.24
C ALA A 99 -5.32 -16.28 7.52
N LEU A 100 -5.90 -15.59 8.49
CA LEU A 100 -6.28 -16.17 9.78
C LEU A 100 -7.68 -16.79 9.77
N GLN A 101 -8.51 -16.50 8.76
CA GLN A 101 -9.84 -17.09 8.67
C GLN A 101 -9.77 -18.54 8.14
N PRO A 102 -10.59 -19.46 8.67
CA PRO A 102 -10.65 -20.82 8.16
C PRO A 102 -11.35 -20.86 6.79
N ASN A 103 -11.03 -21.89 5.99
CA ASN A 103 -11.71 -22.22 4.73
C ASN A 103 -11.67 -21.13 3.63
N VAL A 104 -10.68 -20.24 3.66
CA VAL A 104 -10.43 -19.26 2.59
C VAL A 104 -9.40 -19.79 1.59
N ASN A 105 -9.58 -19.47 0.31
CA ASN A 105 -8.63 -19.87 -0.73
C ASN A 105 -7.41 -18.93 -0.72
N VAL A 106 -6.27 -19.44 -0.24
CA VAL A 106 -5.00 -18.68 -0.16
C VAL A 106 -4.00 -19.07 -1.24
N SER A 107 -4.40 -19.83 -2.26
CA SER A 107 -3.50 -20.35 -3.31
C SER A 107 -2.74 -19.26 -4.08
N ARG A 108 -3.29 -18.04 -4.15
CA ARG A 108 -2.69 -16.87 -4.80
C ARG A 108 -2.23 -15.79 -3.81
N GLY A 109 -1.96 -16.20 -2.57
CA GLY A 109 -1.53 -15.33 -1.50
C GLY A 109 -2.67 -14.93 -0.56
N ALA A 110 -2.32 -14.17 0.48
CA ALA A 110 -3.23 -13.77 1.56
C ALA A 110 -2.69 -12.55 2.32
N SER A 111 -3.59 -11.85 3.01
CA SER A 111 -3.21 -10.83 3.99
C SER A 111 -2.97 -11.46 5.35
N PHE A 112 -1.79 -11.21 5.91
CA PHE A 112 -1.41 -11.47 7.30
C PHE A 112 -1.50 -10.23 8.17
N ALA A 113 -1.83 -9.07 7.59
CA ALA A 113 -1.99 -7.81 8.31
C ALA A 113 -3.16 -7.91 9.30
N VAL A 114 -3.01 -7.26 10.44
CA VAL A 114 -4.00 -7.25 11.53
C VAL A 114 -4.11 -5.84 12.08
N ALA A 115 -5.32 -5.32 12.25
CA ALA A 115 -5.54 -4.03 12.88
C ALA A 115 -4.84 -3.90 14.23
N ASP A 116 -4.38 -2.68 14.55
CA ASP A 116 -3.58 -2.35 15.74
C ASP A 116 -2.19 -3.00 15.81
N ALA A 117 -1.73 -3.64 14.72
CA ALA A 117 -0.39 -4.20 14.68
C ALA A 117 0.67 -3.12 14.92
N THR A 118 1.71 -3.51 15.65
CA THR A 118 2.89 -2.68 15.93
C THR A 118 4.18 -3.42 15.55
N LEU A 119 5.27 -2.68 15.45
CA LEU A 119 6.61 -3.25 15.41
C LEU A 119 7.09 -3.56 16.83
N LEU A 120 6.92 -2.60 17.73
CA LEU A 120 7.29 -2.67 19.13
C LEU A 120 6.06 -2.99 19.99
N GLY A 121 6.21 -3.91 20.94
CA GLY A 121 5.19 -4.22 21.96
C GLY A 121 4.49 -5.56 21.78
N ALA A 122 3.38 -5.73 22.51
CA ALA A 122 2.54 -6.92 22.51
C ALA A 122 1.08 -6.46 22.42
N PRO A 123 0.58 -6.16 21.21
CA PRO A 123 -0.73 -5.54 21.07
C PRO A 123 -1.83 -6.54 21.47
N VAL A 124 -2.80 -6.06 22.24
CA VAL A 124 -3.91 -6.89 22.74
C VAL A 124 -4.83 -7.25 21.58
N GLU A 125 -5.16 -8.54 21.43
CA GLU A 125 -6.01 -9.06 20.35
C GLU A 125 -5.52 -8.63 18.96
N SER A 126 -4.20 -8.52 18.79
CA SER A 126 -3.54 -8.22 17.51
C SER A 126 -2.20 -8.95 17.44
N LEU A 127 -1.40 -8.68 16.41
CA LEU A 127 -0.11 -9.29 16.16
C LEU A 127 0.93 -8.22 15.84
N THR A 128 2.13 -8.39 16.38
CA THR A 128 3.33 -7.70 15.87
C THR A 128 3.65 -8.17 14.45
N LEU A 129 4.40 -7.38 13.68
CA LEU A 129 4.87 -7.81 12.36
C LEU A 129 5.63 -9.15 12.43
N ASN A 130 6.46 -9.34 13.46
CA ASN A 130 7.15 -10.61 13.70
C ASN A 130 6.19 -11.81 13.84
N GLN A 131 5.09 -11.65 14.57
CA GLN A 131 4.09 -12.70 14.73
C GLN A 131 3.34 -12.98 13.42
N GLN A 132 3.10 -11.95 12.61
CA GLN A 132 2.54 -12.13 11.26
C GLN A 132 3.49 -12.94 10.36
N VAL A 133 4.80 -12.66 10.41
CA VAL A 133 5.83 -13.46 9.70
C VAL A 133 5.83 -14.92 10.18
N ARG A 134 5.68 -15.17 11.49
CA ARG A 134 5.56 -16.55 12.02
C ARG A 134 4.31 -17.25 11.48
N LYS A 135 3.19 -16.55 11.36
CA LYS A 135 1.95 -17.10 10.77
C LYS A 135 2.14 -17.44 9.29
N PHE A 136 2.81 -16.57 8.54
CA PHE A 136 3.19 -16.87 7.16
C PHE A 136 4.02 -18.15 7.06
N ASN A 137 5.03 -18.31 7.91
CA ASN A 137 5.89 -19.51 7.90
C ASN A 137 5.13 -20.79 8.25
N GLN A 138 4.17 -20.73 9.17
CA GLN A 138 3.29 -21.85 9.50
C GLN A 138 2.43 -22.28 8.30
N MET A 139 1.91 -21.32 7.52
CA MET A 139 1.07 -21.60 6.36
C MET A 139 1.88 -22.00 5.13
N LYS A 140 3.09 -21.48 4.97
CA LYS A 140 3.93 -21.69 3.80
C LYS A 140 4.09 -23.17 3.46
N ALA A 141 4.48 -23.98 4.43
CA ALA A 141 4.75 -25.40 4.23
C ALA A 141 3.56 -26.19 3.64
N ALA A 142 2.32 -25.76 3.90
CA ALA A 142 1.11 -26.44 3.44
C ALA A 142 0.52 -25.85 2.15
N ASN A 143 0.81 -24.59 1.82
CA ASN A 143 0.06 -23.85 0.80
C ASN A 143 0.91 -23.40 -0.40
N TRP A 144 2.22 -23.18 -0.22
CA TRP A 144 3.05 -22.58 -1.25
C TRP A 144 4.43 -23.24 -1.34
N ASN A 145 4.87 -23.54 -2.56
CA ASN A 145 6.24 -23.96 -2.81
C ASN A 145 7.20 -22.76 -2.84
N ASP A 146 8.50 -23.03 -2.71
CA ASP A 146 9.53 -21.99 -2.63
C ASP A 146 9.63 -21.13 -3.90
N ASP A 147 9.43 -21.72 -5.08
CA ASP A 147 9.46 -20.98 -6.35
C ASP A 147 8.31 -19.95 -6.44
N PHE A 148 7.11 -20.35 -6.03
CA PHE A 148 5.95 -19.46 -5.98
C PHE A 148 6.16 -18.32 -4.98
N VAL A 149 6.62 -18.64 -3.76
CA VAL A 149 6.94 -17.64 -2.72
C VAL A 149 7.99 -16.67 -3.24
N LYS A 150 9.08 -17.18 -3.82
CA LYS A 150 10.16 -16.36 -4.36
C LYS A 150 9.68 -15.40 -5.45
N LYS A 151 8.79 -15.82 -6.35
CA LYS A 151 8.26 -14.97 -7.44
C LYS A 151 7.15 -14.01 -7.00
N SER A 152 6.58 -14.21 -5.82
CA SER A 152 5.44 -13.44 -5.29
C SER A 152 5.85 -12.09 -4.68
N VAL A 153 4.86 -11.20 -4.53
CA VAL A 153 5.03 -9.85 -3.98
C VAL A 153 4.64 -9.80 -2.50
N PHE A 154 5.48 -9.17 -1.69
CA PHE A 154 5.31 -9.01 -0.23
C PHE A 154 5.15 -7.53 0.10
N MET A 155 3.91 -7.10 0.35
CA MET A 155 3.57 -5.71 0.63
C MET A 155 3.46 -5.45 2.13
N ILE A 156 4.08 -4.38 2.62
CA ILE A 156 4.16 -4.06 4.05
C ILE A 156 3.76 -2.59 4.30
N TYR A 157 2.84 -2.38 5.26
CA TYR A 157 2.54 -1.07 5.85
C TYR A 157 2.39 -1.22 7.36
N ILE A 158 3.32 -0.67 8.12
CA ILE A 158 3.37 -0.84 9.57
C ILE A 158 4.12 0.32 10.23
N GLY A 159 3.83 0.58 11.51
CA GLY A 159 4.53 1.58 12.33
C GLY A 159 3.64 2.76 12.74
N ALA A 160 2.50 2.97 12.07
CA ALA A 160 1.59 4.06 12.41
C ALA A 160 1.11 3.97 13.88
N ASN A 161 0.74 2.77 14.32
CA ASN A 161 0.32 2.53 15.71
C ASN A 161 1.45 2.74 16.72
N ASP A 162 2.70 2.39 16.39
CA ASP A 162 3.86 2.64 17.25
C ASP A 162 3.99 4.13 17.59
N TYR A 163 3.94 5.01 16.58
CA TYR A 163 4.07 6.45 16.78
C TYR A 163 2.83 7.07 17.42
N LEU A 164 1.62 6.67 17.02
CA LEU A 164 0.38 7.14 17.66
C LEU A 164 0.38 6.82 19.16
N ASN A 165 0.75 5.60 19.53
CA ASN A 165 0.82 5.18 20.93
C ASN A 165 1.96 5.87 21.68
N PHE A 166 3.15 5.98 21.07
CA PHE A 166 4.28 6.67 21.68
C PHE A 166 3.98 8.12 22.00
N THR A 167 3.40 8.87 21.05
CA THR A 167 3.07 10.29 21.24
C THR A 167 2.00 10.49 22.32
N LYS A 168 1.00 9.60 22.40
CA LYS A 168 -0.01 9.66 23.47
C LYS A 168 0.57 9.34 24.85
N ASN A 169 1.41 8.31 24.94
CA ASN A 169 1.96 7.85 26.21
C ASN A 169 3.14 8.69 26.70
N ASN A 170 3.79 9.45 25.80
CA ASN A 170 4.98 10.24 26.10
C ASN A 170 4.84 11.68 25.54
N PRO A 171 3.85 12.47 26.00
CA PRO A 171 3.57 13.79 25.42
C PRO A 171 4.72 14.80 25.59
N ASN A 172 5.61 14.56 26.57
CA ASN A 172 6.77 15.40 26.89
C ASN A 172 8.10 14.79 26.41
N ALA A 173 8.08 13.76 25.56
CA ALA A 173 9.30 13.19 25.01
C ALA A 173 10.10 14.26 24.24
N ASP A 174 11.36 14.45 24.63
CA ASP A 174 12.28 15.33 23.93
C ASP A 174 12.74 14.76 22.58
N ALA A 175 13.50 15.54 21.83
CA ALA A 175 14.00 15.13 20.51
C ALA A 175 14.89 13.87 20.57
N SER A 176 15.64 13.67 21.66
CA SER A 176 16.51 12.50 21.84
C SER A 176 15.68 11.23 22.03
N ALA A 177 14.69 11.26 22.92
CA ALA A 177 13.77 10.16 23.15
C ALA A 177 12.97 9.81 21.89
N GLN A 178 12.50 10.82 21.15
CA GLN A 178 11.84 10.66 19.86
C GLN A 178 12.73 9.96 18.84
N GLN A 179 13.97 10.43 18.67
CA GLN A 179 14.92 9.85 17.73
C GLN A 179 15.32 8.40 18.10
N ALA A 180 15.47 8.12 19.39
CA ALA A 180 15.75 6.78 19.91
C ALA A 180 14.57 5.83 19.65
N PHE A 181 13.33 6.31 19.81
CA PHE A 181 12.13 5.54 19.50
C PHE A 181 12.03 5.24 18.00
N VAL A 182 12.21 6.24 17.13
CA VAL A 182 12.25 6.05 15.67
C VAL A 182 13.29 4.99 15.29
N THR A 183 14.49 5.10 15.86
CA THR A 183 15.57 4.14 15.60
C THR A 183 15.16 2.73 16.01
N SER A 184 14.56 2.56 17.18
CA SER A 184 14.07 1.27 17.67
C SER A 184 13.01 0.65 16.75
N VAL A 185 12.02 1.44 16.33
CA VAL A 185 10.97 1.01 15.39
C VAL A 185 11.58 0.57 14.06
N THR A 186 12.44 1.40 13.46
CA THR A 186 13.04 1.09 12.14
C THR A 186 14.03 -0.08 12.18
N ASN A 187 14.77 -0.26 13.28
CA ASN A 187 15.62 -1.44 13.46
C ASN A 187 14.78 -2.71 13.58
N LYS A 188 13.64 -2.65 14.29
CA LYS A 188 12.72 -3.77 14.38
C LYS A 188 12.10 -4.10 13.02
N LEU A 189 11.75 -3.09 12.23
CA LEU A 189 11.24 -3.27 10.87
C LEU A 189 12.27 -3.96 9.97
N LYS A 190 13.53 -3.49 9.98
CA LYS A 190 14.63 -4.14 9.27
C LYS A 190 14.74 -5.61 9.63
N ASN A 191 14.71 -5.93 10.92
CA ASN A 191 14.82 -7.31 11.40
C ASN A 191 13.66 -8.18 10.93
N ASP A 192 12.42 -7.69 10.99
CA ASP A 192 11.25 -8.47 10.57
C ASP A 192 11.18 -8.65 9.05
N ILE A 193 11.61 -7.66 8.26
CA ILE A 193 11.81 -7.81 6.80
C ILE A 193 12.86 -8.87 6.52
N SER A 194 14.00 -8.84 7.22
CA SER A 194 15.06 -9.85 7.08
C SER A 194 14.58 -11.26 7.42
N LEU A 195 13.70 -11.41 8.42
CA LEU A 195 13.10 -12.71 8.76
C LEU A 195 12.15 -13.22 7.67
N LEU A 196 11.33 -12.33 7.09
CA LEU A 196 10.46 -12.68 5.97
C LEU A 196 11.27 -13.03 4.71
N TYR A 197 12.36 -12.29 4.45
CA TYR A 197 13.33 -12.60 3.41
C TYR A 197 14.01 -13.97 3.62
N SER A 198 14.42 -14.26 4.86
CA SER A 198 14.97 -15.58 5.24
C SER A 198 13.95 -16.71 5.08
N SER A 199 12.67 -16.38 4.98
CA SER A 199 11.56 -17.30 4.72
C SER A 199 11.27 -17.48 3.23
N GLY A 200 12.10 -16.92 2.33
CA GLY A 200 12.04 -17.08 0.88
C GLY A 200 11.37 -15.94 0.11
N ALA A 201 10.84 -14.93 0.80
CA ALA A 201 10.31 -13.74 0.14
C ALA A 201 11.45 -12.98 -0.55
N SER A 202 11.26 -12.57 -1.81
CA SER A 202 12.31 -11.85 -2.55
C SER A 202 11.90 -10.47 -3.06
N LYS A 203 10.59 -10.21 -3.25
CA LYS A 203 10.06 -8.98 -3.83
C LYS A 203 9.22 -8.20 -2.82
N PHE A 204 9.77 -7.11 -2.30
CA PHE A 204 9.15 -6.32 -1.25
C PHE A 204 8.53 -5.03 -1.79
N VAL A 205 7.34 -4.69 -1.32
CA VAL A 205 6.71 -3.38 -1.54
C VAL A 205 6.52 -2.75 -0.18
N ILE A 206 7.27 -1.69 0.12
CA ILE A 206 7.16 -0.99 1.40
C ILE A 206 6.38 0.31 1.17
N GLN A 207 5.23 0.43 1.82
CA GLN A 207 4.47 1.67 1.83
C GLN A 207 4.95 2.53 3.00
N THR A 208 5.39 3.76 2.73
CA THR A 208 5.82 4.69 3.78
C THR A 208 4.63 5.12 4.65
N LEU A 209 4.89 5.66 5.84
CA LEU A 209 3.83 6.17 6.70
C LEU A 209 3.17 7.40 6.07
N ALA A 210 1.85 7.53 6.26
CA ALA A 210 1.11 8.75 5.96
C ALA A 210 1.61 9.94 6.83
N PRO A 211 1.26 11.19 6.50
CA PRO A 211 1.37 12.31 7.44
C PRO A 211 0.43 12.10 8.62
N LEU A 212 0.92 11.37 9.63
CA LEU A 212 0.12 10.91 10.77
C LEU A 212 -0.51 12.08 11.54
N GLY A 213 0.17 13.21 11.64
CA GLY A 213 -0.34 14.44 12.24
C GLY A 213 -1.55 15.02 11.51
N CYS A 214 -1.77 14.65 10.25
CA CYS A 214 -2.87 15.10 9.41
C CYS A 214 -4.05 14.12 9.37
N LEU A 215 -4.00 13.00 10.11
CA LEU A 215 -5.16 12.11 10.23
C LEU A 215 -6.30 12.85 10.95
N PRO A 216 -7.57 12.72 10.52
CA PRO A 216 -8.70 13.38 11.18
C PRO A 216 -8.76 13.11 12.69
N ILE A 217 -8.47 11.87 13.12
CA ILE A 217 -8.47 11.53 14.55
C ILE A 217 -7.39 12.30 15.32
N VAL A 218 -6.22 12.51 14.73
CA VAL A 218 -5.11 13.22 15.39
C VAL A 218 -5.44 14.70 15.48
N ARG A 219 -6.00 15.30 14.43
CA ARG A 219 -6.49 16.69 14.50
C ARG A 219 -7.54 16.89 15.59
N GLN A 220 -8.46 15.93 15.72
CA GLN A 220 -9.50 15.96 16.73
C GLN A 220 -8.96 15.76 18.16
N GLU A 221 -8.06 14.80 18.37
CA GLU A 221 -7.51 14.52 19.71
C GLU A 221 -6.54 15.59 20.20
N PHE A 222 -5.79 16.25 19.30
CA PHE A 222 -4.83 17.30 19.64
C PHE A 222 -5.35 18.72 19.41
N ASN A 223 -6.62 18.88 19.02
CA ASN A 223 -7.28 20.18 18.81
C ASN A 223 -6.48 21.13 17.90
N THR A 224 -5.90 20.64 16.81
CA THR A 224 -5.06 21.45 15.91
C THR A 224 -5.88 22.45 15.09
N GLY A 225 -7.20 22.28 14.99
CA GLY A 225 -8.06 23.06 14.09
C GLY A 225 -8.16 22.42 12.70
N MET A 226 -9.16 22.85 11.92
CA MET A 226 -9.61 22.15 10.70
C MET A 226 -8.48 21.89 9.69
N ASP A 227 -7.67 22.89 9.39
CA ASP A 227 -6.67 22.80 8.32
C ASP A 227 -5.24 22.62 8.82
N GLN A 228 -5.03 22.46 10.12
CA GLN A 228 -3.70 22.28 10.70
C GLN A 228 -3.46 20.81 11.05
N CYS A 229 -2.21 20.38 10.91
CA CYS A 229 -1.77 19.06 11.33
C CYS A 229 -1.01 19.15 12.65
N TYR A 230 -0.93 18.03 13.37
CA TYR A 230 -0.08 17.94 14.56
C TYR A 230 1.38 17.64 14.15
N GLU A 231 2.18 18.70 13.99
CA GLU A 231 3.51 18.60 13.36
C GLU A 231 4.48 17.66 14.07
N LYS A 232 4.44 17.57 15.41
CA LYS A 232 5.30 16.65 16.16
C LYS A 232 5.16 15.19 15.69
N LEU A 233 3.94 14.77 15.34
CA LEU A 233 3.71 13.42 14.84
C LEU A 233 4.05 13.27 13.36
N ASN A 234 3.87 14.33 12.55
CA ASN A 234 4.37 14.36 11.18
C ASN A 234 5.90 14.23 11.12
N ASP A 235 6.62 14.88 12.03
CA ASP A 235 8.08 14.84 12.07
C ASP A 235 8.60 13.44 12.44
N LEU A 236 7.93 12.74 13.36
CA LEU A 236 8.23 11.32 13.64
C LEU A 236 8.00 10.43 12.41
N ALA A 237 6.90 10.64 11.67
CA ALA A 237 6.62 9.90 10.44
C ALA A 237 7.65 10.19 9.34
N LYS A 238 8.10 11.45 9.18
CA LYS A 238 9.17 11.81 8.25
C LYS A 238 10.48 11.12 8.60
N GLN A 239 10.92 11.19 9.86
CA GLN A 239 12.16 10.53 10.32
C GLN A 239 12.11 9.00 10.12
N HIS A 240 10.94 8.37 10.29
CA HIS A 240 10.74 6.97 9.95
C HIS A 240 10.94 6.73 8.45
N ASN A 241 10.21 7.50 7.63
CA ASN A 241 10.19 7.34 6.17
C ASN A 241 11.58 7.56 5.54
N GLU A 242 12.36 8.51 6.06
CA GLU A 242 13.74 8.79 5.63
C GLU A 242 14.69 7.59 5.81
N LYS A 243 14.39 6.68 6.75
CA LYS A 243 15.21 5.48 7.00
C LYS A 243 14.87 4.31 6.09
N ILE A 244 13.70 4.30 5.45
CA ILE A 244 13.21 3.13 4.67
C ILE A 244 14.06 2.86 3.43
N GLY A 245 14.23 3.86 2.57
CA GLY A 245 15.01 3.72 1.34
C GLY A 245 16.45 3.22 1.58
N PRO A 246 17.24 3.90 2.43
CA PRO A 246 18.60 3.45 2.77
C PRO A 246 18.65 2.05 3.39
N MET A 247 17.69 1.69 4.25
CA MET A 247 17.60 0.36 4.83
C MET A 247 17.41 -0.73 3.77
N LEU A 248 16.51 -0.51 2.81
CA LEU A 248 16.25 -1.47 1.73
C LEU A 248 17.42 -1.56 0.74
N ASN A 249 18.08 -0.44 0.44
CA ASN A 249 19.33 -0.44 -0.33
C ASN A 249 20.40 -1.31 0.33
N GLU A 250 20.54 -1.22 1.66
CA GLU A 250 21.48 -2.04 2.41
C GLU A 250 21.12 -3.54 2.33
N LEU A 251 19.85 -3.90 2.49
CA LEU A 251 19.38 -5.27 2.36
C LEU A 251 19.62 -5.82 0.94
N ALA A 252 19.32 -5.04 -0.10
CA ALA A 252 19.57 -5.41 -1.50
C ALA A 252 21.06 -5.63 -1.77
N ARG A 253 21.94 -4.75 -1.25
CA ARG A 253 23.39 -4.83 -1.44
C ARG A 253 24.05 -5.99 -0.68
N THR A 254 23.50 -6.35 0.49
CA THR A 254 24.06 -7.40 1.35
C THR A 254 23.47 -8.78 1.07
N ALA A 255 22.40 -8.86 0.27
CA ALA A 255 21.82 -10.11 -0.16
C ALA A 255 22.81 -10.92 -1.02
N PRO A 256 22.93 -12.25 -0.82
CA PRO A 256 23.75 -13.10 -1.66
C PRO A 256 23.22 -13.16 -3.09
N ALA A 257 24.11 -13.28 -4.07
CA ALA A 257 23.71 -13.35 -5.48
C ALA A 257 22.77 -14.53 -5.79
N SER A 258 22.81 -15.62 -5.01
CA SER A 258 21.93 -16.78 -5.15
C SER A 258 20.50 -16.56 -4.61
N ALA A 259 20.29 -15.50 -3.83
CA ALA A 259 18.97 -15.09 -3.35
C ALA A 259 18.89 -13.55 -3.40
N PRO A 260 18.50 -12.97 -4.53
CA PRO A 260 18.34 -11.52 -4.63
C PRO A 260 17.27 -10.98 -3.68
N PHE A 261 17.52 -9.78 -3.16
CA PHE A 261 16.52 -8.97 -2.46
C PHE A 261 16.11 -7.81 -3.37
N GLN A 262 14.85 -7.79 -3.79
CA GLN A 262 14.25 -6.81 -4.69
C GLN A 262 13.18 -6.05 -3.94
N PHE A 263 13.06 -4.75 -4.19
CA PHE A 263 12.06 -3.96 -3.48
C PHE A 263 11.50 -2.79 -4.30
N THR A 264 10.47 -2.17 -3.78
CA THR A 264 10.07 -0.82 -4.16
C THR A 264 9.44 -0.12 -2.96
N VAL A 265 9.50 1.21 -2.96
CA VAL A 265 9.01 2.08 -1.89
C VAL A 265 7.94 2.99 -2.46
N PHE A 266 6.73 2.89 -1.95
CA PHE A 266 5.63 3.80 -2.29
C PHE A 266 5.63 4.99 -1.33
N ASP A 267 5.77 6.20 -1.89
CA ASP A 267 5.76 7.46 -1.16
C ASP A 267 4.32 7.88 -0.78
N PHE A 268 3.74 7.11 0.14
CA PHE A 268 2.37 7.31 0.60
C PHE A 268 2.20 8.62 1.37
N TYR A 269 3.24 9.06 2.07
CA TYR A 269 3.28 10.37 2.74
C TYR A 269 2.90 11.50 1.77
N ASN A 270 3.64 11.61 0.66
CA ASN A 270 3.37 12.64 -0.33
C ASN A 270 2.14 12.34 -1.20
N ALA A 271 1.79 11.06 -1.39
CA ALA A 271 0.54 10.70 -2.07
C ALA A 271 -0.70 11.22 -1.31
N ILE A 272 -0.68 11.18 0.03
CA ILE A 272 -1.70 11.78 0.88
C ILE A 272 -1.64 13.30 0.83
N LEU A 273 -0.48 13.91 1.08
CA LEU A 273 -0.36 15.38 1.07
C LEU A 273 -0.81 16.01 -0.26
N THR A 274 -0.41 15.43 -1.38
CA THR A 274 -0.81 15.90 -2.72
C THR A 274 -2.33 15.87 -2.89
N ARG A 275 -3.00 14.82 -2.40
CA ARG A 275 -4.46 14.69 -2.45
C ARG A 275 -5.17 15.60 -1.46
N THR A 276 -4.54 15.94 -0.35
CA THR A 276 -5.06 16.92 0.60
C THR A 276 -4.98 18.33 0.04
N GLN A 277 -3.83 18.71 -0.53
CA GLN A 277 -3.54 20.06 -1.01
C GLN A 277 -4.14 20.37 -2.39
N ARG A 278 -4.16 19.39 -3.30
CA ARG A 278 -4.74 19.50 -4.65
C ARG A 278 -6.06 18.73 -4.76
N ASN A 279 -6.84 18.75 -3.69
CA ASN A 279 -8.04 17.94 -3.48
C ASN A 279 -9.04 17.96 -4.65
N GLN A 280 -9.29 19.13 -5.25
CA GLN A 280 -10.19 19.30 -6.39
C GLN A 280 -9.72 18.52 -7.63
N ASN A 281 -8.41 18.44 -7.89
CA ASN A 281 -7.85 17.67 -9.01
C ASN A 281 -8.15 16.17 -8.87
N PHE A 282 -8.29 15.69 -7.63
CA PHE A 282 -8.64 14.30 -7.32
C PHE A 282 -10.12 14.14 -6.96
N ARG A 283 -10.93 15.19 -7.14
CA ARG A 283 -12.37 15.22 -6.81
C ARG A 283 -12.66 14.88 -5.33
N PHE A 284 -11.72 15.18 -4.43
CA PHE A 284 -11.97 15.15 -3.00
C PHE A 284 -12.40 16.55 -2.57
N PHE A 285 -13.60 16.65 -2.01
CA PHE A 285 -14.13 17.90 -1.48
C PHE A 285 -13.85 18.04 0.02
N VAL A 286 -13.70 16.91 0.73
CA VAL A 286 -13.34 16.89 2.15
C VAL A 286 -12.11 16.02 2.35
N THR A 287 -11.04 16.65 2.84
CA THR A 287 -9.73 16.01 3.09
C THR A 287 -9.23 16.24 4.50
N ASN A 288 -9.92 17.08 5.27
CA ASN A 288 -9.56 17.42 6.64
C ASN A 288 -10.40 16.71 7.72
N ALA A 289 -11.60 16.24 7.37
CA ALA A 289 -12.52 15.45 8.20
C ALA A 289 -12.84 14.09 7.54
N SER A 290 -13.48 13.21 8.29
CA SER A 290 -13.87 11.87 7.81
C SER A 290 -15.31 11.83 7.30
N CYS A 291 -15.61 10.86 6.44
CA CYS A 291 -16.99 10.62 6.00
C CYS A 291 -17.88 10.11 7.14
N CYS A 292 -17.31 9.33 8.06
CA CYS A 292 -18.04 8.63 9.11
C CYS A 292 -17.45 8.90 10.49
N GLY A 293 -18.27 9.45 11.39
CA GLY A 293 -17.92 9.63 12.78
C GLY A 293 -18.62 10.81 13.45
N VAL A 294 -18.09 11.21 14.61
CA VAL A 294 -18.51 12.38 15.38
C VAL A 294 -17.30 13.20 15.83
N GLY A 295 -17.56 14.43 16.28
CA GLY A 295 -16.58 15.36 16.82
C GLY A 295 -16.18 16.44 15.83
N THR A 296 -15.11 17.19 16.12
CA THR A 296 -14.69 18.34 15.32
C THR A 296 -14.25 17.98 13.91
N HIS A 297 -13.85 16.73 13.66
CA HIS A 297 -13.40 16.26 12.35
C HIS A 297 -14.14 14.99 11.91
N ASP A 298 -15.32 14.71 12.48
CA ASP A 298 -16.10 13.49 12.23
C ASP A 298 -15.22 12.23 12.35
N ALA A 299 -14.35 12.16 13.36
CA ALA A 299 -13.22 11.22 13.38
C ALA A 299 -13.37 10.05 14.37
N TYR A 300 -14.42 10.00 15.18
CA TYR A 300 -14.63 8.95 16.18
C TYR A 300 -15.97 8.23 16.01
N GLY A 301 -16.03 6.96 16.42
CA GLY A 301 -17.30 6.24 16.61
C GLY A 301 -17.93 5.64 15.35
N CYS A 302 -17.25 5.66 14.20
CA CYS A 302 -17.76 5.02 13.00
C CYS A 302 -18.03 3.51 13.25
N GLY A 303 -19.23 3.04 12.92
CA GLY A 303 -19.63 1.63 13.11
C GLY A 303 -19.84 1.18 14.57
N PHE A 304 -19.64 2.07 15.56
CA PHE A 304 -19.91 1.73 16.95
C PHE A 304 -21.42 1.75 17.23
N PRO A 305 -22.00 0.69 17.80
CA PRO A 305 -23.45 0.59 18.01
C PRO A 305 -24.01 1.62 19.00
N ASN A 306 -23.15 2.11 19.90
CA ASN A 306 -23.49 3.07 20.94
C ASN A 306 -23.08 4.52 20.59
N VAL A 307 -22.67 4.79 19.35
CA VAL A 307 -22.34 6.14 18.88
C VAL A 307 -23.21 6.49 17.68
N HIS A 308 -23.98 7.57 17.77
CA HIS A 308 -24.77 8.08 16.64
C HIS A 308 -23.87 8.86 15.68
N SER A 309 -23.06 8.13 14.93
CA SER A 309 -22.11 8.70 13.98
C SER A 309 -22.80 9.30 12.78
N ARG A 310 -22.32 10.47 12.35
CA ARG A 310 -22.65 11.03 11.05
C ARG A 310 -22.07 10.13 9.98
N LEU A 311 -22.79 9.97 8.89
CA LEU A 311 -22.27 9.38 7.66
C LEU A 311 -22.47 10.37 6.51
N CYS A 312 -21.42 10.61 5.73
CA CYS A 312 -21.49 11.48 4.58
C CYS A 312 -22.40 10.92 3.49
N GLU A 313 -23.02 11.80 2.71
CA GLU A 313 -23.93 11.41 1.63
C GLU A 313 -23.18 10.70 0.49
N TYR A 314 -21.96 11.14 0.19
CA TYR A 314 -21.17 10.64 -0.93
C TYR A 314 -19.72 10.31 -0.52
N GLN A 315 -19.41 9.03 -0.32
CA GLN A 315 -18.10 8.57 0.17
C GLN A 315 -16.97 8.97 -0.79
N ARG A 316 -17.23 8.94 -2.10
CA ARG A 316 -16.25 9.28 -3.14
C ARG A 316 -15.85 10.77 -3.16
N SER A 317 -16.50 11.66 -2.40
CA SER A 317 -16.00 13.04 -2.21
C SER A 317 -15.06 13.21 -1.02
N TYR A 318 -14.85 12.17 -0.21
CA TYR A 318 -14.00 12.21 0.98
C TYR A 318 -12.68 11.45 0.76
N LEU A 319 -11.58 11.98 1.28
CA LEU A 319 -10.30 11.27 1.32
C LEU A 319 -10.25 10.22 2.43
N PHE A 320 -10.88 10.52 3.57
CA PHE A 320 -10.93 9.66 4.75
C PHE A 320 -12.33 9.11 4.96
N PHE A 321 -12.44 7.79 5.13
CA PHE A 321 -13.71 7.15 5.47
C PHE A 321 -14.02 7.33 6.95
N ASP A 322 -13.09 6.93 7.81
CA ASP A 322 -13.13 7.14 9.26
C ASP A 322 -11.93 8.00 9.71
N GLY A 323 -11.74 8.16 11.02
CA GLY A 323 -10.71 9.02 11.59
C GLY A 323 -9.26 8.68 11.20
N ARG A 324 -8.99 7.50 10.62
CA ARG A 324 -7.64 7.02 10.29
C ARG A 324 -7.51 6.51 8.86
N HIS A 325 -8.56 5.96 8.29
CA HIS A 325 -8.47 5.15 7.08
C HIS A 325 -9.11 5.84 5.88
N ASN A 326 -8.59 5.54 4.71
CA ASN A 326 -9.01 6.15 3.46
C ASN A 326 -10.28 5.51 2.89
N THR A 327 -11.03 6.30 2.11
CA THR A 327 -12.17 5.78 1.35
C THR A 327 -11.74 4.83 0.24
N GLU A 328 -12.63 3.97 -0.22
CA GLU A 328 -12.36 3.04 -1.31
C GLU A 328 -11.88 3.76 -2.57
N LYS A 329 -12.42 4.95 -2.88
CA LYS A 329 -11.93 5.77 -4.00
C LYS A 329 -10.46 6.15 -3.83
N ALA A 330 -10.06 6.55 -2.62
CA ALA A 330 -8.67 6.86 -2.35
C ALA A 330 -7.80 5.59 -2.42
N GLN A 331 -8.28 4.46 -1.89
CA GLN A 331 -7.64 3.15 -2.00
C GLN A 331 -7.44 2.71 -3.47
N GLU A 332 -8.45 2.91 -4.32
CA GLU A 332 -8.40 2.69 -5.77
C GLU A 332 -7.28 3.51 -6.42
N MET A 333 -7.21 4.80 -6.10
CA MET A 333 -6.14 5.68 -6.59
C MET A 333 -4.76 5.25 -6.13
N PHE A 334 -4.61 4.81 -4.87
CA PHE A 334 -3.33 4.30 -4.37
C PHE A 334 -2.95 3.00 -5.05
N GLY A 335 -3.89 2.09 -5.29
CA GLY A 335 -3.66 0.88 -6.08
C GLY A 335 -3.12 1.19 -7.47
N HIS A 336 -3.67 2.19 -8.15
CA HIS A 336 -3.15 2.63 -9.46
C HIS A 336 -1.73 3.20 -9.37
N LEU A 337 -1.45 4.01 -8.36
CA LEU A 337 -0.10 4.56 -8.16
C LEU A 337 0.93 3.45 -7.88
N LEU A 338 0.60 2.54 -6.97
CA LEU A 338 1.40 1.38 -6.63
C LEU A 338 1.68 0.51 -7.88
N PHE A 339 0.68 0.30 -8.73
CA PHE A 339 0.82 -0.60 -9.86
C PHE A 339 1.57 -0.01 -11.05
N GLY A 340 1.49 1.30 -11.28
CA GLY A 340 1.97 1.87 -12.55
C GLY A 340 2.32 3.35 -12.55
N ALA A 341 2.51 4.00 -11.41
CA ALA A 341 3.06 5.36 -11.40
C ALA A 341 4.56 5.37 -11.76
N ASP A 342 5.07 6.57 -12.00
CA ASP A 342 6.50 6.80 -12.24
C ASP A 342 7.32 6.72 -10.94
N THR A 343 8.64 6.79 -11.10
CA THR A 343 9.62 6.73 -10.00
C THR A 343 9.60 7.93 -9.07
N ASN A 344 8.84 8.99 -9.41
CA ASN A 344 8.57 10.08 -8.49
C ASN A 344 7.47 9.72 -7.49
N VAL A 345 6.82 8.57 -7.58
CA VAL A 345 5.77 8.15 -6.64
C VAL A 345 6.09 6.80 -6.01
N ILE A 346 6.68 5.89 -6.79
CA ILE A 346 7.07 4.56 -6.35
C ILE A 346 8.42 4.18 -6.98
N GLN A 347 9.43 3.93 -6.15
CA GLN A 347 10.81 3.75 -6.64
C GLN A 347 11.54 2.56 -6.00
N PRO A 348 12.45 1.91 -6.74
CA PRO A 348 12.98 2.33 -8.06
C PRO A 348 12.10 1.95 -9.25
N MET A 349 11.08 1.12 -9.06
CA MET A 349 10.17 0.68 -10.11
C MET A 349 8.75 0.50 -9.56
N ASN A 350 7.73 0.51 -10.40
CA ASN A 350 6.36 0.21 -9.95
C ASN A 350 6.12 -1.29 -9.78
N ILE A 351 4.97 -1.69 -9.21
CA ILE A 351 4.67 -3.11 -8.97
C ILE A 351 4.54 -3.89 -10.28
N ARG A 352 4.04 -3.28 -11.37
CA ARG A 352 3.96 -3.97 -12.67
C ARG A 352 5.35 -4.43 -13.13
N GLU A 353 6.36 -3.58 -12.98
CA GLU A 353 7.76 -3.90 -13.28
C GLU A 353 8.33 -4.93 -12.31
N LEU A 354 8.13 -4.72 -10.99
CA LEU A 354 8.62 -5.63 -9.95
C LEU A 354 8.08 -7.06 -10.11
N VAL A 355 6.80 -7.21 -10.48
CA VAL A 355 6.17 -8.53 -10.69
C VAL A 355 6.87 -9.33 -11.78
N VAL A 356 7.27 -8.69 -12.88
CA VAL A 356 7.95 -9.36 -14.01
C VAL A 356 9.47 -9.35 -13.88
N TYR A 357 10.03 -8.62 -12.91
CA TYR A 357 11.47 -8.59 -12.67
C TYR A 357 11.98 -10.01 -12.34
N PRO A 358 13.07 -10.51 -12.96
CA PRO A 358 13.52 -11.89 -12.74
C PRO A 358 13.93 -12.11 -11.28
N ALA A 359 13.36 -13.11 -10.60
CA ALA A 359 13.59 -13.34 -9.17
C ALA A 359 15.01 -13.86 -8.82
N ASP A 360 15.76 -14.28 -9.84
CA ASP A 360 17.15 -14.74 -9.72
C ASP A 360 18.18 -13.63 -10.05
N GLU A 361 17.71 -12.44 -10.42
CA GLU A 361 18.57 -11.31 -10.73
C GLU A 361 18.67 -10.35 -9.54
N PRO A 362 19.89 -9.89 -9.19
CA PRO A 362 20.09 -8.79 -8.27
C PRO A 362 19.33 -7.54 -8.70
N MET A 363 19.01 -6.71 -7.73
CA MET A 363 18.40 -5.42 -7.99
C MET A 363 19.40 -4.51 -8.72
N ARG A 364 19.00 -3.98 -9.89
CA ARG A 364 19.87 -3.11 -10.73
C ARG A 364 19.85 -1.65 -10.30
N GLU A 365 18.73 -1.23 -9.72
CA GLU A 365 18.48 0.15 -9.34
C GLU A 365 18.33 0.25 -7.84
N SER A 366 18.88 1.31 -7.26
CA SER A 366 18.75 1.62 -5.84
C SER A 366 17.69 2.68 -5.64
N TRP A 367 17.07 2.69 -4.47
CA TRP A 367 16.29 3.83 -4.04
C TRP A 367 17.19 5.06 -3.91
N VAL A 368 16.70 6.20 -4.37
CA VAL A 368 17.39 7.48 -4.26
C VAL A 368 16.52 8.47 -3.47
N PRO A 369 17.13 9.28 -2.59
CA PRO A 369 16.40 10.33 -1.93
C PRO A 369 15.81 11.29 -2.97
N PRO A 370 14.59 11.81 -2.75
CA PRO A 370 14.04 12.84 -3.61
C PRO A 370 15.02 14.02 -3.69
N THR A 371 15.51 14.34 -4.89
CA THR A 371 16.38 15.52 -5.05
C THR A 371 15.55 16.80 -4.94
N SER A 372 16.16 17.94 -4.61
CA SER A 372 15.48 19.24 -4.59
C SER A 372 14.81 19.58 -5.92
N ALA A 373 15.38 19.14 -7.05
CA ALA A 373 14.77 19.28 -8.38
C ALA A 373 13.54 18.37 -8.58
N THR A 374 13.55 17.16 -8.02
CA THR A 374 12.38 16.25 -8.03
C THR A 374 11.24 16.79 -7.15
N VAL A 375 11.59 17.40 -6.01
CA VAL A 375 10.63 18.10 -5.13
C VAL A 375 10.03 19.32 -5.86
N GLN A 376 10.85 20.14 -6.52
CA GLN A 376 10.39 21.25 -7.35
C GLN A 376 9.60 20.81 -8.59
N LEU A 377 9.89 19.65 -9.20
CA LEU A 377 9.09 19.08 -10.30
C LEU A 377 7.72 18.56 -9.82
N ARG A 378 7.64 17.99 -8.61
CA ARG A 378 6.36 17.64 -7.97
C ARG A 378 5.53 18.90 -7.67
N GLU A 379 6.18 19.99 -7.28
CA GLU A 379 5.54 21.30 -7.11
C GLU A 379 5.16 21.96 -8.44
N SER A 380 5.99 21.82 -9.49
CA SER A 380 5.85 22.55 -10.76
C SER A 380 5.15 21.83 -11.91
N ARG A 381 4.97 20.49 -11.89
CA ARG A 381 4.08 19.77 -12.85
C ARG A 381 2.58 19.96 -12.57
N GLY A 382 2.20 21.13 -12.04
CA GLY A 382 0.92 21.72 -12.43
C GLY A 382 1.07 22.20 -13.87
N TYR A 383 0.04 22.04 -14.70
CA TYR A 383 0.08 22.24 -16.16
C TYR A 383 0.73 21.07 -16.93
N GLU A 384 -0.01 19.99 -17.11
CA GLU A 384 -0.52 19.63 -18.44
C GLU A 384 -1.49 18.46 -18.34
N TYR A 385 -2.62 18.64 -19.02
CA TYR A 385 -3.76 17.74 -19.08
C TYR A 385 -3.42 16.46 -19.84
N TYR A 386 -3.95 15.32 -19.37
CA TYR A 386 -4.50 14.26 -20.21
C TYR A 386 -5.77 13.70 -19.58
#